data_AF-A0A6C7ECN5-F1
#
_entry.id   AF-A0A6C7ECN5-F1
#
_cell.length_a   1.000
_cell.length_b   1.000
_cell.length_c   1.000
_cell.angle_alpha   90.00
_cell.angle_beta   90.00
_cell.angle_gamma   90.00
#
_symmetry.space_group_name_H-M   'P 1'
#
loop_
_entity.id
_entity.type
_entity.pdbx_description
1 polymer ?
#
loop_
_entity_poly.entity_id
_entity_poly.type
_entity_poly.pdbx_seq_one_letter_code
_entity_poly.pdbx_strand_id
1 'polypeptide(L)'
;MLCSMDRRRIVAVVSLGLVGAVVLALVATTDDDDAPVRVAAPATDLTSGDVATPVPAADDSAESEVTDAEAATTSPAPADADPTPADPDPATIDPLVPELPDRGPHPPLLEIDGWLQTDITSLDELRGKVVAVQFWTFGCSNCKATIPHMQALYEKYGGDDFEIVGVHAPEFDFEADPDAVAQAALDLGVSWPIALDTEKRSFRSWQTDRRFWPRLFLIDRDGNVRYDKIGEGKYDVIDAAVGALIDEDA
;
A
#
# COMPACT_ATOMS: atom_id res chain seq x y z
N MET A 1 6.01 -0.26 50.03
CA MET A 1 7.34 0.32 49.74
C MET A 1 7.36 0.58 48.23
N LEU A 2 6.88 1.76 47.83
CA LEU A 2 6.75 2.14 46.42
C LEU A 2 8.10 2.65 45.93
N CYS A 3 8.67 1.98 44.93
CA CYS A 3 9.82 2.48 44.19
C CYS A 3 9.30 3.41 43.11
N SER A 4 9.53 4.71 43.33
CA SER A 4 9.28 5.78 42.37
C SER A 4 10.33 5.68 41.26
N MET A 5 9.90 5.32 40.05
CA MET A 5 10.73 5.48 38.86
C MET A 5 10.43 6.84 38.24
N ASP A 6 11.34 7.77 38.49
CA ASP A 6 11.39 9.11 37.95
C ASP A 6 11.62 9.05 36.42
N ARG A 7 10.58 9.33 35.64
CA ARG A 7 10.66 9.47 34.17
C ARG A 7 11.16 10.88 33.86
N ARG A 8 12.43 10.99 33.48
CA ARG A 8 13.01 12.24 32.95
C ARG A 8 12.26 12.66 31.69
N ARG A 9 11.46 13.73 31.81
CA ARG A 9 10.84 14.43 30.68
C ARG A 9 11.86 15.38 30.06
N ILE A 10 12.18 15.20 28.79
CA ILE A 10 12.97 16.17 28.02
C ILE A 10 11.98 17.16 27.41
N VAL A 11 12.03 18.42 27.86
CA VAL A 11 11.28 19.54 27.29
C VAL A 11 12.29 20.43 26.58
N ALA A 12 12.26 20.45 25.24
CA ALA A 12 13.02 21.39 24.45
C ALA A 12 12.23 22.71 24.34
N VAL A 13 12.69 23.74 25.06
CA VAL A 13 12.17 25.11 24.94
C VAL A 13 13.01 25.85 23.90
N VAL A 14 12.50 26.04 22.69
CA VAL A 14 13.13 26.90 21.67
C VAL A 14 12.65 28.33 21.89
N SER A 15 13.53 29.17 22.42
CA SER A 15 13.29 30.62 22.55
C SER A 15 13.90 31.33 21.34
N LEU A 16 13.08 32.02 20.55
CA LEU A 16 13.54 32.92 19.49
C LEU A 16 14.14 34.18 20.12
N GLY A 17 15.45 34.36 19.99
CA GLY A 17 16.17 35.55 20.45
C GLY A 17 17.37 35.84 19.55
N LEU A 18 17.32 37.01 18.93
CA LEU A 18 18.24 37.55 17.92
C LEU A 18 19.69 37.76 18.44
N VAL A 19 20.64 37.54 17.54
CA VAL A 19 22.05 37.99 17.51
C VAL A 19 23.08 37.29 18.42
N GLY A 20 23.89 36.45 17.79
CA GLY A 20 25.36 36.48 17.90
C GLY A 20 26.00 35.88 19.16
N ALA A 21 26.35 34.59 19.10
CA ALA A 21 27.62 34.07 19.62
C ALA A 21 27.80 32.62 19.17
N VAL A 22 28.88 32.37 18.43
CA VAL A 22 29.44 31.04 18.19
C VAL A 22 29.91 30.49 19.53
N VAL A 23 29.38 29.34 19.95
CA VAL A 23 30.00 28.51 21.01
C VAL A 23 30.22 27.13 20.44
N LEU A 24 31.45 26.90 19.99
CA LEU A 24 32.01 25.61 19.66
C LEU A 24 32.31 24.89 20.99
N ALA A 25 31.47 23.95 21.41
CA ALA A 25 31.77 23.06 22.52
C ALA A 25 32.29 21.73 21.97
N LEU A 26 33.62 21.65 21.86
CA LEU A 26 34.37 20.42 21.64
C LEU A 26 34.43 19.64 22.96
N VAL A 27 33.76 18.50 23.04
CA VAL A 27 34.05 17.49 24.08
C VAL A 27 34.79 16.36 23.39
N ALA A 28 36.11 16.40 23.48
CA ALA A 28 36.99 15.29 23.13
C ALA A 28 37.16 14.40 24.36
N THR A 29 36.69 13.16 24.28
CA THR A 29 37.18 12.07 25.12
C THR A 29 37.99 11.15 24.23
N THR A 30 39.30 11.12 24.48
CA THR A 30 40.23 10.15 23.90
C THR A 30 40.12 8.86 24.69
N ASP A 31 39.68 7.79 24.03
CA ASP A 31 40.08 6.43 24.39
C ASP A 31 40.64 5.78 23.12
N ASP A 32 41.80 5.17 23.33
CA ASP A 32 42.71 4.55 22.37
C ASP A 32 42.18 3.17 21.89
N ASP A 33 42.74 2.71 20.76
CA ASP A 33 42.73 1.33 20.23
C ASP A 33 41.40 0.72 19.70
N ASP A 34 41.14 0.86 18.39
CA ASP A 34 41.08 -0.29 17.46
C ASP A 34 41.11 0.22 16.00
N ALA A 35 42.24 0.01 15.31
CA ALA A 35 42.35 0.30 13.88
C ALA A 35 41.76 -0.86 13.06
N PRO A 36 41.07 -0.58 11.94
CA PRO A 36 40.42 -1.62 11.13
C PRO A 36 41.47 -2.49 10.42
N VAL A 37 41.54 -3.76 10.81
CA VAL A 37 42.25 -4.80 10.05
C VAL A 37 41.50 -5.05 8.74
N ARG A 38 42.09 -4.57 7.64
CA ARG A 38 41.77 -5.01 6.27
C ARG A 38 42.41 -6.37 6.04
N VAL A 39 41.59 -7.38 5.69
CA VAL A 39 42.08 -8.59 5.02
C VAL A 39 41.41 -8.68 3.65
N ALA A 40 42.28 -8.74 2.65
CA ALA A 40 41.97 -8.83 1.23
C ALA A 40 41.42 -10.21 0.85
N ALA A 41 40.60 -10.22 -0.21
CA ALA A 41 40.14 -11.40 -0.93
C ALA A 41 41.31 -12.20 -1.53
N PRO A 42 41.16 -13.53 -1.71
CA PRO A 42 41.87 -14.25 -2.74
C PRO A 42 41.02 -14.32 -4.02
N ALA A 43 41.60 -13.81 -5.11
CA ALA A 43 41.24 -14.21 -6.46
C ALA A 43 41.80 -15.59 -6.75
N THR A 44 41.00 -16.49 -7.32
CA THR A 44 41.52 -17.59 -8.15
C THR A 44 40.64 -17.75 -9.38
N ASP A 45 41.31 -17.47 -10.49
CA ASP A 45 41.04 -17.77 -11.88
C ASP A 45 40.82 -19.28 -12.10
N LEU A 46 39.78 -19.67 -12.82
CA LEU A 46 39.74 -20.93 -13.57
C LEU A 46 39.02 -20.71 -14.90
N THR A 47 39.69 -21.16 -15.94
CA THR A 47 39.47 -20.88 -17.35
C THR A 47 38.58 -21.94 -18.01
N SER A 48 37.68 -21.47 -18.89
CA SER A 48 37.42 -21.92 -20.27
C SER A 48 37.02 -23.37 -20.62
N GLY A 49 35.97 -23.46 -21.48
CA GLY A 49 35.57 -24.59 -22.35
C GLY A 49 34.27 -25.26 -21.89
N ASP A 50 33.18 -25.37 -22.66
CA ASP A 50 33.08 -25.53 -24.11
C ASP A 50 31.67 -25.20 -24.65
N VAL A 51 31.61 -25.08 -25.97
CA VAL A 51 30.55 -24.54 -26.83
C VAL A 51 29.45 -25.58 -27.12
N ALA A 52 28.19 -25.15 -27.17
CA ALA A 52 27.17 -25.77 -28.01
C ALA A 52 26.05 -24.77 -28.39
N THR A 53 26.05 -24.36 -29.66
CA THR A 53 24.97 -23.65 -30.37
C THR A 53 24.09 -24.66 -31.16
N PRO A 54 23.15 -24.26 -32.05
CA PRO A 54 21.71 -24.26 -31.78
C PRO A 54 20.92 -25.16 -32.75
N VAL A 55 19.63 -25.42 -32.48
CA VAL A 55 18.72 -26.16 -33.39
C VAL A 55 17.32 -25.53 -33.31
N PRO A 56 16.55 -25.47 -34.42
CA PRO A 56 15.99 -24.21 -34.93
C PRO A 56 14.46 -24.05 -34.79
N ALA A 57 14.02 -22.83 -35.13
CA ALA A 57 12.65 -22.52 -35.52
C ALA A 57 12.27 -23.23 -36.83
N ALA A 58 11.04 -23.73 -36.88
CA ALA A 58 10.36 -24.11 -38.11
C ALA A 58 9.14 -23.20 -38.28
N ASP A 59 9.22 -22.43 -39.36
CA ASP A 59 8.15 -21.71 -40.05
C ASP A 59 7.32 -22.73 -40.84
N ASP A 60 6.00 -22.61 -40.84
CA ASP A 60 5.16 -23.13 -41.91
C ASP A 60 4.11 -22.08 -42.25
N SER A 61 4.29 -21.51 -43.43
CA SER A 61 3.42 -20.57 -44.11
C SER A 61 2.34 -21.33 -44.88
N ALA A 62 1.08 -20.90 -44.83
CA ALA A 62 0.20 -20.87 -46.01
C ALA A 62 -1.08 -20.06 -45.76
N GLU A 63 -1.21 -18.99 -46.54
CA GLU A 63 -2.41 -18.20 -46.79
C GLU A 63 -3.56 -19.01 -47.40
N SER A 64 -4.80 -18.53 -47.22
CA SER A 64 -5.72 -18.25 -48.35
C SER A 64 -6.94 -17.47 -47.86
N GLU A 65 -7.07 -16.25 -48.38
CA GLU A 65 -8.26 -15.39 -48.38
C GLU A 65 -9.43 -16.02 -49.16
N VAL A 66 -10.69 -15.86 -48.74
CA VAL A 66 -11.87 -15.80 -49.64
C VAL A 66 -13.06 -15.04 -48.98
N THR A 67 -13.25 -13.80 -49.43
CA THR A 67 -14.47 -13.05 -49.82
C THR A 67 -15.61 -12.61 -48.88
N ASP A 68 -15.92 -11.33 -49.09
CA ASP A 68 -17.10 -10.48 -48.88
C ASP A 68 -18.54 -11.04 -48.90
N ALA A 69 -19.32 -10.44 -48.00
CA ALA A 69 -20.57 -9.68 -48.17
C ALA A 69 -21.96 -10.31 -48.49
N GLU A 70 -22.92 -9.78 -47.73
CA GLU A 70 -24.36 -9.58 -47.94
C GLU A 70 -25.34 -10.77 -47.98
N ALA A 71 -26.34 -10.73 -47.09
CA ALA A 71 -27.70 -10.31 -47.48
C ALA A 71 -28.66 -10.27 -46.28
N ALA A 72 -29.49 -9.22 -46.27
CA ALA A 72 -30.59 -8.99 -45.36
C ALA A 72 -31.77 -9.97 -45.57
N THR A 73 -32.54 -10.22 -44.51
CA THR A 73 -33.96 -10.56 -44.61
C THR A 73 -34.72 -10.07 -43.38
N THR A 74 -35.91 -9.54 -43.65
CA THR A 74 -36.75 -8.72 -42.77
C THR A 74 -38.00 -9.47 -42.32
N SER A 75 -38.38 -9.24 -41.04
CA SER A 75 -39.72 -9.26 -40.40
C SER A 75 -40.49 -10.58 -40.16
N PRO A 76 -41.52 -10.58 -39.29
CA PRO A 76 -42.01 -9.55 -38.34
C PRO A 76 -42.29 -10.05 -36.90
N ALA A 77 -42.53 -9.10 -35.98
CA ALA A 77 -43.03 -9.31 -34.62
C ALA A 77 -44.55 -9.60 -34.55
N PRO A 78 -45.06 -10.06 -33.38
CA PRO A 78 -46.37 -9.64 -32.91
C PRO A 78 -46.32 -8.93 -31.56
N ALA A 79 -47.39 -8.17 -31.31
CA ALA A 79 -47.57 -7.16 -30.28
C ALA A 79 -48.23 -7.69 -28.99
N ASP A 80 -48.19 -6.80 -27.99
CA ASP A 80 -49.06 -6.64 -26.82
C ASP A 80 -48.77 -7.49 -25.57
N ALA A 81 -48.04 -6.88 -24.62
CA ALA A 81 -48.15 -7.15 -23.19
C ALA A 81 -48.10 -5.82 -22.38
N ASP A 82 -49.02 -5.70 -21.43
CA ASP A 82 -49.28 -4.59 -20.49
C ASP A 82 -48.01 -4.18 -19.68
N PRO A 83 -47.82 -2.90 -19.27
CA PRO A 83 -46.59 -2.48 -18.62
C PRO A 83 -46.54 -2.98 -17.17
N THR A 84 -45.61 -3.90 -16.93
CA THR A 84 -45.12 -4.26 -15.59
C THR A 84 -44.40 -3.03 -15.00
N PRO A 85 -44.44 -2.77 -13.67
CA PRO A 85 -43.71 -1.67 -13.07
C PRO A 85 -42.24 -1.75 -13.48
N ALA A 86 -41.71 -0.68 -14.06
CA ALA A 86 -40.35 -0.66 -14.59
C ALA A 86 -39.36 -0.94 -13.46
N ASP A 87 -38.54 -1.99 -13.64
CA ASP A 87 -37.29 -2.13 -12.93
C ASP A 87 -36.47 -0.83 -13.09
N PRO A 88 -35.73 -0.39 -12.05
CA PRO A 88 -34.89 0.79 -12.17
C PRO A 88 -33.93 0.65 -13.35
N ASP A 89 -33.78 1.73 -14.11
CA ASP A 89 -32.98 1.79 -15.33
C ASP A 89 -31.53 1.33 -15.06
N PRO A 90 -31.04 0.28 -15.76
CA PRO A 90 -29.66 -0.19 -15.61
C PRO A 90 -28.60 0.85 -16.02
N ALA A 91 -29.00 2.00 -16.58
CA ALA A 91 -28.12 3.09 -16.97
C ALA A 91 -27.63 3.99 -15.80
N THR A 92 -27.96 3.72 -14.53
CA THR A 92 -27.55 4.58 -13.40
C THR A 92 -26.25 4.11 -12.71
N ILE A 93 -25.58 3.07 -13.20
CA ILE A 93 -24.26 2.68 -12.67
C ILE A 93 -23.21 3.56 -13.32
N ASP A 94 -22.60 4.47 -12.55
CA ASP A 94 -21.37 5.14 -12.97
C ASP A 94 -20.33 4.05 -13.25
N PRO A 95 -19.86 3.88 -14.50
CA PRO A 95 -18.95 2.79 -14.88
C PRO A 95 -17.60 2.85 -14.15
N LEU A 96 -17.33 3.92 -13.41
CA LEU A 96 -16.10 4.12 -12.63
C LEU A 96 -16.19 3.61 -11.19
N VAL A 97 -17.40 3.51 -10.61
CA VAL A 97 -17.55 3.13 -9.20
C VAL A 97 -17.63 1.60 -9.10
N PRO A 98 -16.69 0.93 -8.41
CA PRO A 98 -16.77 -0.50 -8.22
C PRO A 98 -17.97 -0.83 -7.33
N GLU A 99 -18.48 -2.07 -7.40
CA GLU A 99 -19.42 -2.53 -6.38
C GLU A 99 -18.74 -2.50 -5.00
N LEU A 100 -19.41 -1.88 -4.02
CA LEU A 100 -18.95 -1.73 -2.64
C LEU A 100 -19.84 -2.54 -1.67
N PRO A 101 -19.94 -3.88 -1.82
CA PRO A 101 -20.74 -4.68 -0.91
C PRO A 101 -20.13 -4.63 0.50
N ASP A 102 -20.99 -4.71 1.51
CA ASP A 102 -20.54 -4.96 2.88
C ASP A 102 -20.00 -6.40 2.99
N ARG A 103 -18.70 -6.52 3.28
CA ARG A 103 -17.99 -7.80 3.48
C ARG A 103 -17.82 -8.15 4.96
N GLY A 104 -18.48 -7.42 5.85
CA GLY A 104 -18.41 -7.54 7.29
C GLY A 104 -17.25 -6.74 7.92
N PRO A 105 -17.11 -6.82 9.24
CA PRO A 105 -16.13 -6.04 9.99
C PRO A 105 -14.70 -6.38 9.57
N HIS A 106 -13.83 -5.38 9.54
CA HIS A 106 -12.42 -5.61 9.26
C HIS A 106 -11.77 -6.52 10.32
N PRO A 107 -10.82 -7.40 9.96
CA PRO A 107 -10.02 -8.11 10.94
C PRO A 107 -9.19 -7.13 11.78
N PRO A 108 -8.86 -7.44 13.05
CA PRO A 108 -7.95 -6.57 13.82
C PRO A 108 -6.52 -6.60 13.25
N LEU A 109 -5.76 -5.55 13.55
CA LEU A 109 -4.29 -5.60 13.43
C LEU A 109 -3.73 -6.34 14.64
N LEU A 110 -3.08 -7.48 14.39
CA LEU A 110 -2.61 -8.41 15.42
C LEU A 110 -1.16 -8.15 15.75
N GLU A 111 -0.89 -7.80 17.02
CA GLU A 111 0.46 -7.74 17.59
C GLU A 111 1.42 -6.87 16.79
N ILE A 112 0.96 -5.66 16.47
CA ILE A 112 1.78 -4.63 15.83
C ILE A 112 2.92 -4.24 16.77
N ASP A 113 4.16 -4.29 16.26
CA ASP A 113 5.38 -4.07 17.03
C ASP A 113 5.54 -2.59 17.44
N GLY A 114 5.00 -1.70 16.62
CA GLY A 114 5.02 -0.26 16.82
C GLY A 114 4.32 0.49 15.71
N TRP A 115 4.12 1.78 15.94
CA TRP A 115 3.51 2.70 14.98
C TRP A 115 4.49 3.82 14.66
N LEU A 116 4.51 4.23 13.39
CA LEU A 116 5.26 5.40 12.92
C LEU A 116 4.28 6.46 12.42
N GLN A 117 4.70 7.72 12.53
CA GLN A 117 3.98 8.90 11.99
C GLN A 117 2.61 9.16 12.63
N THR A 118 2.32 8.55 13.78
CA THR A 118 1.03 8.64 14.46
C THR A 118 1.15 8.26 15.94
N ASP A 119 0.13 8.65 16.71
CA ASP A 119 -0.09 8.20 18.09
C ASP A 119 -1.18 7.12 18.20
N ILE A 120 -1.89 6.79 17.11
CA ILE A 120 -2.91 5.73 17.14
C ILE A 120 -2.26 4.36 17.37
N THR A 121 -3.02 3.44 17.96
CA THR A 121 -2.56 2.08 18.25
C THR A 121 -3.41 0.99 17.63
N SER A 122 -4.56 1.34 17.05
CA SER A 122 -5.50 0.41 16.44
C SER A 122 -6.38 1.09 15.38
N LEU A 123 -6.98 0.28 14.50
CA LEU A 123 -7.97 0.77 13.52
C LEU A 123 -9.29 1.22 14.17
N ASP A 124 -9.61 0.73 15.38
CA ASP A 124 -10.84 1.11 16.09
C ASP A 124 -10.85 2.59 16.51
N GLU A 125 -9.67 3.21 16.62
CA GLU A 125 -9.52 4.65 16.87
C GLU A 125 -9.90 5.51 15.64
N LEU A 126 -10.05 4.88 14.47
CA LEU A 126 -10.41 5.53 13.21
C LEU A 126 -11.90 5.32 12.84
N ARG A 127 -12.72 4.74 13.72
CA ARG A 127 -14.18 4.64 13.49
C ARG A 127 -14.76 6.04 13.23
N GLY A 128 -15.71 6.12 12.31
CA GLY A 128 -16.25 7.39 11.80
C GLY A 128 -15.52 7.97 10.59
N LYS A 129 -14.36 7.39 10.22
CA LYS A 129 -13.62 7.71 8.98
C LYS A 129 -13.71 6.56 7.99
N VAL A 130 -13.62 6.87 6.71
CA VAL A 130 -13.26 5.89 5.68
C VAL A 130 -11.76 5.61 5.83
N VAL A 131 -11.37 4.33 5.84
CA VAL A 131 -9.97 3.94 6.05
C VAL A 131 -9.45 3.08 4.90
N ALA A 132 -8.34 3.51 4.30
CA ALA A 132 -7.59 2.72 3.34
C ALA A 132 -6.45 1.98 4.05
N VAL A 133 -6.58 0.66 4.21
CA VAL A 133 -5.52 -0.19 4.77
C VAL A 133 -4.69 -0.78 3.65
N GLN A 134 -3.44 -0.36 3.52
CA GLN A 134 -2.53 -0.84 2.48
C GLN A 134 -1.40 -1.69 3.06
N PHE A 135 -1.38 -2.97 2.71
CA PHE A 135 -0.24 -3.84 3.00
C PHE A 135 0.88 -3.60 1.99
N TRP A 136 2.05 -3.24 2.48
CA TRP A 136 3.21 -2.87 1.68
C TRP A 136 4.53 -3.34 2.33
N THR A 137 5.61 -3.30 1.55
CA THR A 137 6.98 -3.44 2.05
C THR A 137 7.89 -2.52 1.24
N PHE A 138 8.94 -1.96 1.84
CA PHE A 138 9.72 -0.93 1.16
C PHE A 138 10.66 -1.44 0.05
N GLY A 139 10.97 -2.73 -0.04
CA GLY A 139 11.72 -3.31 -1.16
C GLY A 139 10.86 -3.61 -2.40
N CYS A 140 9.53 -3.66 -2.25
CA CYS A 140 8.59 -4.05 -3.29
C CYS A 140 8.39 -2.95 -4.35
N SER A 141 8.79 -3.22 -5.61
CA SER A 141 8.68 -2.24 -6.71
C SER A 141 7.23 -1.84 -7.01
N ASN A 142 6.31 -2.81 -7.02
CA ASN A 142 4.89 -2.55 -7.25
C ASN A 142 4.27 -1.71 -6.12
N CYS A 143 4.77 -1.86 -4.89
CA CYS A 143 4.32 -1.08 -3.75
C CYS A 143 4.75 0.37 -3.91
N LYS A 144 6.02 0.60 -4.28
CA LYS A 144 6.52 1.94 -4.60
C LYS A 144 5.71 2.62 -5.71
N ALA A 145 5.32 1.86 -6.72
CA ALA A 145 4.49 2.37 -7.81
C ALA A 145 3.10 2.86 -7.35
N THR A 146 2.55 2.33 -6.27
CA THR A 146 1.27 2.82 -5.71
C THR A 146 1.40 4.11 -4.89
N ILE A 147 2.58 4.41 -4.33
CA ILE A 147 2.75 5.50 -3.36
C ILE A 147 2.34 6.87 -3.92
N PRO A 148 2.72 7.28 -5.14
CA PRO A 148 2.29 8.56 -5.71
C PRO A 148 0.76 8.68 -5.82
N HIS A 149 0.07 7.57 -6.08
CA HIS A 149 -1.39 7.56 -6.17
C HIS A 149 -2.05 7.61 -4.80
N MET A 150 -1.45 6.94 -3.80
CA MET A 150 -1.90 7.03 -2.40
C MET A 150 -1.66 8.44 -1.83
N GLN A 151 -0.57 9.11 -2.20
CA GLN A 151 -0.32 10.52 -1.86
C GLN A 151 -1.40 11.42 -2.45
N ALA A 152 -1.73 11.28 -3.74
CA ALA A 152 -2.79 12.06 -4.37
C ALA A 152 -4.15 11.84 -3.69
N LEU A 153 -4.45 10.60 -3.32
CA LEU A 153 -5.67 10.25 -2.58
C LEU A 153 -5.68 10.89 -1.18
N TYR A 154 -4.55 10.86 -0.48
CA TYR A 154 -4.39 11.46 0.85
C TYR A 154 -4.48 12.98 0.82
N GLU A 155 -3.89 13.63 -0.18
CA GLU A 155 -4.00 15.07 -0.40
C GLU A 155 -5.44 15.50 -0.70
N LYS A 156 -6.18 14.66 -1.42
CA LYS A 156 -7.56 14.94 -1.84
C LYS A 156 -8.57 14.76 -0.70
N TYR A 157 -8.45 13.68 0.08
CA TYR A 157 -9.48 13.27 1.03
C TYR A 157 -9.01 13.27 2.49
N GLY A 158 -7.70 13.23 2.75
CA GLY A 158 -7.15 13.05 4.09
C GLY A 158 -7.61 14.14 5.06
N GLY A 159 -7.82 13.75 6.32
CA GLY A 159 -8.26 14.65 7.37
C GLY A 159 -9.40 14.04 8.18
N ASP A 160 -10.50 14.77 8.33
CA ASP A 160 -11.60 14.38 9.23
C ASP A 160 -12.39 13.17 8.74
N ASP A 161 -12.51 12.97 7.42
CA ASP A 161 -13.36 11.92 6.83
C ASP A 161 -12.59 10.70 6.29
N PHE A 162 -11.28 10.81 6.05
CA PHE A 162 -10.47 9.75 5.44
C PHE A 162 -9.07 9.65 6.03
N GLU A 163 -8.58 8.42 6.17
CA GLU A 163 -7.21 8.09 6.62
C GLU A 163 -6.62 6.91 5.82
N ILE A 164 -5.30 6.89 5.66
CA ILE A 164 -4.57 5.75 5.11
C ILE A 164 -3.76 5.11 6.25
N VAL A 165 -3.82 3.78 6.38
CA VAL A 165 -2.95 3.02 7.28
C VAL A 165 -2.08 2.10 6.45
N GLY A 166 -0.79 2.39 6.41
CA GLY A 166 0.21 1.54 5.77
C GLY A 166 0.63 0.42 6.72
N VAL A 167 0.23 -0.82 6.45
CA VAL A 167 0.72 -1.98 7.21
C VAL A 167 2.00 -2.48 6.56
N HIS A 168 3.14 -2.15 7.18
CA HIS A 168 4.44 -2.60 6.70
C HIS A 168 4.69 -4.04 7.17
N ALA A 169 4.76 -4.96 6.22
CA ALA A 169 4.95 -6.38 6.45
C ALA A 169 6.19 -6.83 5.66
N PRO A 170 7.31 -7.21 6.29
CA PRO A 170 8.57 -7.43 5.59
C PRO A 170 8.54 -8.69 4.71
N GLU A 171 8.97 -8.56 3.46
CA GLU A 171 9.23 -9.70 2.56
C GLU A 171 10.57 -10.35 2.93
N PHE A 172 11.57 -9.54 3.25
CA PHE A 172 12.93 -9.96 3.61
C PHE A 172 13.36 -9.44 5.00
N ASP A 173 14.34 -10.12 5.62
CA ASP A 173 14.79 -9.81 7.00
C ASP A 173 15.29 -8.37 7.17
N PHE A 174 15.93 -7.78 6.15
CA PHE A 174 16.41 -6.39 6.23
C PHE A 174 15.26 -5.37 6.26
N GLU A 175 14.04 -5.78 5.92
CA GLU A 175 12.85 -4.93 5.95
C GLU A 175 12.17 -4.92 7.32
N ALA A 176 12.63 -5.75 8.26
CA ALA A 176 12.09 -5.85 9.61
C ALA A 176 12.58 -4.72 10.54
N ASP A 177 13.63 -4.00 10.17
CA ASP A 177 14.22 -2.94 11.00
C ASP A 177 13.34 -1.67 10.98
N PRO A 178 12.76 -1.25 12.12
CA PRO A 178 11.91 -0.06 12.20
C PRO A 178 12.58 1.23 11.69
N ASP A 179 13.90 1.38 11.90
CA ASP A 179 14.64 2.56 11.45
C ASP A 179 14.79 2.57 9.92
N ALA A 180 14.97 1.39 9.31
CA ALA A 180 14.98 1.24 7.86
C ALA A 180 13.60 1.53 7.25
N VAL A 181 12.52 1.07 7.90
CA VAL A 181 11.14 1.39 7.47
C VAL A 181 10.87 2.89 7.56
N ALA A 182 11.26 3.53 8.67
CA ALA A 182 11.11 4.97 8.84
C ALA A 182 11.89 5.77 7.79
N GLN A 183 13.14 5.41 7.51
CA GLN A 183 13.92 6.06 6.46
C GLN A 183 13.30 5.87 5.08
N ALA A 184 12.86 4.66 4.74
CA ALA A 184 12.22 4.39 3.46
C ALA A 184 10.89 5.14 3.30
N ALA A 185 10.10 5.26 4.38
CA ALA A 185 8.87 6.07 4.38
C ALA A 185 9.17 7.54 4.05
N LEU A 186 10.20 8.12 4.66
CA LEU A 186 10.66 9.49 4.36
C LEU A 186 11.10 9.63 2.90
N ASP A 187 11.92 8.71 2.40
CA ASP A 187 12.44 8.74 1.03
C ASP A 187 11.33 8.62 -0.03
N LEU A 188 10.28 7.86 0.29
CA LEU A 188 9.12 7.64 -0.57
C LEU A 188 8.04 8.72 -0.39
N GLY A 189 8.17 9.60 0.61
CA GLY A 189 7.18 10.62 0.94
C GLY A 189 5.89 10.06 1.54
N VAL A 190 5.94 8.90 2.18
CA VAL A 190 4.80 8.31 2.89
C VAL A 190 4.54 9.15 4.15
N SER A 191 3.41 9.84 4.22
CA SER A 191 3.09 10.76 5.33
C SER A 191 2.00 10.27 6.27
N TRP A 192 1.38 9.14 5.96
CA TRP A 192 0.25 8.57 6.72
C TRP A 192 0.71 7.57 7.80
N PRO A 193 -0.13 7.24 8.79
CA PRO A 193 0.16 6.21 9.80
C PRO A 193 0.75 4.91 9.25
N ILE A 194 1.80 4.39 9.88
CA ILE A 194 2.41 3.10 9.52
C ILE A 194 2.35 2.16 10.70
N ALA A 195 1.76 0.98 10.51
CA ALA A 195 1.80 -0.12 11.47
C ALA A 195 2.93 -1.09 11.10
N LEU A 196 3.82 -1.39 12.04
CA LEU A 196 4.91 -2.35 11.86
C LEU A 196 4.41 -3.77 12.18
N ASP A 197 4.22 -4.60 11.16
CA ASP A 197 3.79 -6.01 11.27
C ASP A 197 4.98 -6.93 10.95
N THR A 198 6.03 -6.85 11.76
CA THR A 198 7.33 -7.50 11.52
C THR A 198 7.17 -9.02 11.41
N GLU A 199 6.35 -9.58 12.29
CA GLU A 199 6.04 -11.02 12.33
C GLU A 199 4.97 -11.44 11.29
N LYS A 200 4.50 -10.51 10.45
CA LYS A 200 3.48 -10.71 9.41
C LYS A 200 2.17 -11.31 9.94
N ARG A 201 1.78 -11.06 11.19
CA ARG A 201 0.58 -11.69 11.79
C ARG A 201 -0.68 -11.07 11.20
N SER A 202 -0.72 -9.75 11.10
CA SER A 202 -1.83 -9.03 10.45
C SER A 202 -1.88 -9.36 8.95
N PHE A 203 -0.74 -9.36 8.29
CA PHE A 203 -0.61 -9.74 6.89
C PHE A 203 -1.18 -11.13 6.60
N ARG A 204 -1.01 -12.09 7.52
CA ARG A 204 -1.59 -13.43 7.40
C ARG A 204 -3.08 -13.49 7.73
N SER A 205 -3.54 -12.80 8.79
CA SER A 205 -4.94 -12.86 9.21
C SER A 205 -5.87 -12.18 8.22
N TRP A 206 -5.42 -11.09 7.59
CA TRP A 206 -6.17 -10.37 6.55
C TRP A 206 -6.16 -11.07 5.19
N GLN A 207 -5.19 -11.97 4.96
CA GLN A 207 -4.95 -12.60 3.66
C GLN A 207 -4.87 -14.12 3.77
N THR A 208 -5.99 -14.74 4.17
CA THR A 208 -6.07 -16.17 4.51
C THR A 208 -5.71 -17.12 3.37
N ASP A 209 -6.08 -16.77 2.14
CA ASP A 209 -5.94 -17.67 0.99
C ASP A 209 -4.59 -17.49 0.29
N ARG A 210 -4.34 -16.27 -0.17
CA ARG A 210 -3.13 -15.85 -0.87
C ARG A 210 -2.72 -14.46 -0.41
N ARG A 211 -1.41 -14.24 -0.42
CA ARG A 211 -0.75 -13.10 0.20
C ARG A 211 -0.09 -12.26 -0.88
N PHE A 212 -0.34 -10.96 -0.85
CA PHE A 212 0.07 -10.05 -1.90
C PHE A 212 0.63 -8.76 -1.34
N TRP A 213 1.63 -8.25 -2.06
CA TRP A 213 2.16 -6.90 -1.96
C TRP A 213 2.04 -6.24 -3.34
N PRO A 214 1.46 -5.03 -3.46
CA PRO A 214 0.58 -4.41 -2.47
C PRO A 214 -0.79 -5.11 -2.40
N ARG A 215 -1.50 -4.90 -1.29
CA ARG A 215 -2.95 -5.18 -1.20
C ARG A 215 -3.62 -4.05 -0.44
N LEU A 216 -4.72 -3.54 -0.99
CA LEU A 216 -5.47 -2.43 -0.43
C LEU A 216 -6.86 -2.91 -0.01
N PHE A 217 -7.28 -2.55 1.19
CA PHE A 217 -8.66 -2.67 1.64
C PHE A 217 -9.23 -1.27 1.87
N LEU A 218 -10.47 -1.04 1.46
CA LEU A 218 -11.23 0.13 1.90
C LEU A 218 -12.27 -0.30 2.93
N ILE A 219 -12.34 0.50 3.98
CA ILE A 219 -13.16 0.28 5.16
C ILE A 219 -14.09 1.49 5.30
N ASP A 220 -15.38 1.29 5.50
CA ASP A 220 -16.34 2.39 5.73
C ASP A 220 -16.26 2.95 7.16
N ARG A 221 -17.07 3.97 7.45
CA ARG A 221 -17.11 4.66 8.75
C ARG A 221 -17.56 3.75 9.89
N ASP A 222 -18.41 2.78 9.60
CA ASP A 222 -18.84 1.73 10.52
C ASP A 222 -17.77 0.66 10.75
N GLY A 223 -16.71 0.70 9.94
CA GLY A 223 -15.52 -0.13 9.90
C GLY A 223 -15.77 -1.56 9.42
N ASN A 224 -16.59 -1.68 8.39
CA ASN A 224 -16.76 -2.85 7.57
C ASN A 224 -15.91 -2.75 6.30
N VAL A 225 -15.42 -3.88 5.79
CA VAL A 225 -14.64 -3.91 4.55
C VAL A 225 -15.59 -3.80 3.36
N ARG A 226 -15.33 -2.83 2.50
CA ARG A 226 -16.17 -2.52 1.32
C ARG A 226 -15.47 -2.75 0.00
N TYR A 227 -14.13 -2.69 0.02
CA TYR A 227 -13.31 -2.92 -1.17
C TYR A 227 -12.06 -3.73 -0.82
N ASP A 228 -11.64 -4.60 -1.72
CA ASP A 228 -10.44 -5.42 -1.61
C ASP A 228 -9.74 -5.49 -2.97
N LYS A 229 -8.57 -4.87 -3.06
CA LYS A 229 -7.79 -4.74 -4.28
C LYS A 229 -6.42 -5.38 -4.10
N ILE A 230 -6.20 -6.42 -4.89
CA ILE A 230 -4.92 -7.11 -4.99
C ILE A 230 -4.04 -6.40 -6.05
N GLY A 231 -2.78 -6.16 -5.69
CA GLY A 231 -1.74 -5.66 -6.60
C GLY A 231 -1.88 -4.19 -6.98
N GLU A 232 -0.97 -3.75 -7.84
CA GLU A 232 -0.89 -2.38 -8.37
C GLU A 232 -2.08 -2.02 -9.30
N GLY A 233 -2.35 -0.72 -9.48
CA GLY A 233 -3.28 -0.19 -10.48
C GLY A 233 -4.73 -0.03 -10.03
N LYS A 234 -5.60 0.38 -10.97
CA LYS A 234 -7.02 0.75 -10.75
C LYS A 234 -7.21 1.98 -9.84
N TYR A 235 -6.33 2.96 -9.97
CA TYR A 235 -6.30 4.15 -9.10
C TYR A 235 -7.54 5.03 -9.25
N ASP A 236 -8.09 5.11 -10.45
CA ASP A 236 -9.34 5.78 -10.79
C ASP A 236 -10.54 5.14 -10.07
N VAL A 237 -10.60 3.81 -10.07
CA VAL A 237 -11.61 3.02 -9.36
C VAL A 237 -11.45 3.17 -7.83
N ILE A 238 -10.22 3.21 -7.33
CA ILE A 238 -9.94 3.44 -5.89
C ILE A 238 -10.39 4.84 -5.48
N ASP A 239 -10.07 5.87 -6.27
CA ASP A 239 -10.49 7.26 -5.99
C ASP A 239 -12.01 7.40 -5.96
N ALA A 240 -12.70 6.79 -6.93
CA ALA A 240 -14.16 6.78 -6.99
C ALA A 240 -14.78 6.01 -5.80
N ALA A 241 -14.19 4.88 -5.42
CA ALA A 241 -14.63 4.10 -4.26
C ALA A 241 -14.50 4.88 -2.94
N VAL A 242 -13.38 5.60 -2.74
CA VAL A 242 -13.20 6.43 -1.55
C VAL A 242 -14.21 7.56 -1.53
N GLY A 243 -14.42 8.26 -2.64
CA GLY A 243 -15.45 9.31 -2.74
C GLY A 243 -16.83 8.78 -2.40
N ALA A 244 -17.22 7.64 -2.98
CA ALA A 244 -18.51 7.00 -2.70
C ALA A 244 -18.69 6.65 -1.22
N LEU A 245 -17.68 6.07 -0.56
CA LEU A 245 -17.76 5.73 0.87
C LEU A 245 -17.80 6.96 1.77
N ILE A 246 -17.17 8.07 1.38
CA ILE A 246 -17.25 9.33 2.13
C ILE A 246 -18.66 9.91 2.05
N ASP A 247 -19.28 9.83 0.87
CA ASP A 247 -20.61 10.36 0.57
C ASP A 247 -21.77 9.49 1.08
N GLU A 248 -21.57 8.17 1.28
CA GLU A 248 -22.61 7.24 1.76
C GLU A 248 -23.22 7.66 3.11
N ASP A 249 -22.45 8.34 3.95
CA ASP A 249 -22.79 8.68 5.33
C ASP A 249 -22.76 10.21 5.63
N ALA A 250 -22.77 11.05 4.58
CA ALA A 250 -22.71 12.52 4.68
C ALA A 250 -24.06 13.22 4.95
#